data_AF-A0A286TU70-F1
#
_entry.id   AF-A0A286TU70-F1
#
_cell.length_a   1.000
_cell.length_b   1.000
_cell.length_c   1.000
_cell.angle_alpha   90.00
_cell.angle_beta   90.00
_cell.angle_gamma   90.00
#
_symmetry.space_group_name_H-M   'P 1'
#
loop_
_entity.id
_entity.type
_entity.pdbx_description
1 polymer ?
#
loop_
_entity_poly.entity_id
_entity_poly.type
_entity_poly.pdbx_seq_one_letter_code
_entity_poly.pdbx_strand_id
1 'polypeptide(L)'
;MIGFLVTHISIIMILIGCVVDLLTGVKGGVNVYEGRSVDYYLNRADYQKVPLGFQVFCDDFIIEKHPPKYKLITYVKDKDKQKAVPAKVGKRISVPGSNYAVTVKDFISDAEIQHEPINLSDKPDNPALYIQLAENDQVTAEGWLLAKDRNWYNDTRRNLKIDYVWADTDKEHEKLANAASKSTKPTLEIRIEGKNIVKSMPVVVGGKIQIEGAEYVIEIKEFVLDYSKRLVPLSEQEPNNPAVMVEISGPDGKDSRWSFAKYPDYQDKSHQIIYKDVKLSCTVPENFSDSKHRIRIVQNKSGKKTITYIKDEKVISTNEWELDKSYDIVDSELSIRIAKFFPSHSLKKMVVKRVGGHEGHNHGPGEHVGNPAVLIEMEGPRGKVAEWVFAHTPPHWYPDNNFAVLYEKSGMEVKDYKSILRVVENGQTMVTKTIEVNNPLKYKGFVFYQSSYDPEGERYTGLQVTKNPGIIVVYAGFILLCLGIVFIFYIKPFLRRKLNKGKKIEEYYSEEEMLAEHIE
;
A
#
# COMPACT_ATOMS: atom_id res chain seq x y z
N MET A 1 13.52 68.87 -7.37
CA MET A 1 13.58 68.26 -8.71
C MET A 1 14.15 66.84 -8.69
N ILE A 2 15.27 66.58 -8.01
CA ILE A 2 15.92 65.25 -7.96
C ILE A 2 14.97 64.11 -7.55
N GLY A 3 14.29 64.21 -6.42
CA GLY A 3 13.37 63.15 -5.97
C GLY A 3 12.24 62.85 -6.96
N PHE A 4 11.67 63.87 -7.59
CA PHE A 4 10.65 63.72 -8.64
C PHE A 4 11.20 63.01 -9.88
N LEU A 5 12.41 63.37 -10.35
CA LEU A 5 13.03 62.69 -11.48
C LEU A 5 13.34 61.22 -11.17
N VAL A 6 13.82 60.95 -9.95
CA VAL A 6 14.12 59.58 -9.47
C VAL A 6 12.85 58.72 -9.47
N THR A 7 11.72 59.24 -8.98
CA THR A 7 10.45 58.48 -9.00
C THR A 7 9.94 58.26 -10.43
N HIS A 8 10.07 59.22 -11.34
CA HIS A 8 9.62 59.04 -12.73
C HIS A 8 10.48 58.03 -13.50
N ILE A 9 11.82 58.11 -13.35
CA ILE A 9 12.74 57.12 -13.93
C ILE A 9 12.44 55.72 -13.39
N SER A 10 12.09 55.62 -12.10
CA SER A 10 11.76 54.34 -11.48
C SER A 10 10.53 53.65 -12.11
N ILE A 11 9.48 54.43 -12.42
CA ILE A 11 8.27 53.92 -13.07
C ILE A 11 8.60 53.47 -14.50
N ILE A 12 9.40 54.26 -15.23
CA ILE A 12 9.85 53.89 -16.58
C ILE A 12 10.65 52.58 -16.53
N MET A 13 11.55 52.41 -15.56
CA MET A 13 12.30 51.15 -15.39
C MET A 13 11.37 49.97 -15.12
N ILE A 14 10.37 50.12 -14.26
CA ILE A 14 9.37 49.06 -14.00
C ILE A 14 8.65 48.68 -15.30
N LEU A 15 8.17 49.67 -16.08
CA LEU A 15 7.50 49.44 -17.35
C LEU A 15 8.41 48.74 -18.37
N ILE A 16 9.66 49.18 -18.49
CA ILE A 16 10.66 48.54 -19.38
C ILE A 16 10.86 47.08 -18.95
N GLY A 17 11.04 46.81 -17.65
CA GLY A 17 11.19 45.45 -17.14
C GLY A 17 9.98 44.57 -17.46
N CYS A 18 8.76 45.08 -17.29
CA CYS A 18 7.54 44.37 -17.67
C CYS A 18 7.45 44.10 -19.18
N VAL A 19 7.85 45.05 -20.03
CA VAL A 19 7.88 44.85 -21.50
C VAL A 19 8.93 43.79 -21.89
N VAL A 20 10.10 43.79 -21.25
CA VAL A 20 11.12 42.76 -21.46
C VAL A 20 10.56 41.39 -21.10
N ASP A 21 9.90 41.25 -19.96
CA ASP A 21 9.25 39.99 -19.55
C ASP A 21 8.10 39.60 -20.48
N LEU A 22 7.35 40.55 -21.03
CA LEU A 22 6.28 40.27 -21.99
C LEU A 22 6.84 39.71 -23.31
N LEU A 23 7.95 40.27 -23.80
CA LEU A 23 8.53 39.91 -25.09
C LEU A 23 9.42 38.67 -25.02
N THR A 24 10.09 38.44 -23.89
CA THR A 24 11.14 37.41 -23.77
C THR A 24 10.93 36.44 -22.61
N GLY A 25 9.90 36.67 -21.80
CA GLY A 25 9.59 35.81 -20.67
C GLY A 25 9.03 34.47 -21.08
N VAL A 26 9.31 33.46 -20.27
CA VAL A 26 8.80 32.11 -20.44
C VAL A 26 7.79 31.80 -19.34
N LYS A 27 6.65 31.23 -19.71
CA LYS A 27 5.69 30.61 -18.79
C LYS A 27 5.13 29.33 -19.40
N GLY A 28 5.23 28.24 -18.65
CA GLY A 28 4.77 26.93 -19.07
C GLY A 28 4.65 25.96 -17.92
N GLY A 29 4.41 24.70 -18.24
CA GLY A 29 4.39 23.61 -17.28
C GLY A 29 4.92 22.32 -17.87
N VAL A 30 5.34 21.40 -17.01
CA VAL A 30 5.75 20.05 -17.41
C VAL A 30 5.52 19.08 -16.27
N ASN A 31 5.07 17.86 -16.61
CA ASN A 31 5.03 16.76 -15.66
C ASN A 31 6.30 15.92 -15.84
N VAL A 32 6.99 15.65 -14.74
CA VAL A 32 8.19 14.81 -14.73
C VAL A 32 7.91 13.60 -13.86
N TYR A 33 7.87 12.43 -14.49
CA TYR A 33 7.68 11.15 -13.80
C TYR A 33 8.94 10.80 -13.00
N GLU A 34 8.75 10.17 -11.85
CA GLU A 34 9.84 9.65 -11.03
C GLU A 34 10.74 8.70 -11.83
N GLY A 35 12.06 8.84 -11.66
CA GLY A 35 13.08 8.12 -12.41
C GLY A 35 13.20 8.52 -13.89
N ARG A 36 12.47 9.54 -14.34
CA ARG A 36 12.48 10.01 -15.74
C ARG A 36 12.98 11.45 -15.84
N SER A 37 13.30 11.84 -17.08
CA SER A 37 13.68 13.20 -17.43
C SER A 37 12.81 13.80 -18.52
N VAL A 38 12.77 15.12 -18.54
CA VAL A 38 12.24 15.93 -19.64
C VAL A 38 13.30 16.94 -20.09
N ASP A 39 13.28 17.31 -21.35
CA ASP A 39 14.14 18.34 -21.95
C ASP A 39 13.32 19.48 -22.57
N TYR A 40 12.03 19.55 -22.24
CA TYR A 40 11.07 20.53 -22.74
C TYR A 40 10.12 21.01 -21.65
N TYR A 41 9.40 22.08 -21.93
CA TYR A 41 8.19 22.48 -21.22
C TYR A 41 7.04 22.68 -22.21
N LEU A 42 5.80 22.56 -21.73
CA LEU A 42 4.61 22.90 -22.50
C LEU A 42 4.30 24.38 -22.30
N ASN A 43 4.23 25.16 -23.37
CA ASN A 43 3.81 26.56 -23.24
C ASN A 43 2.35 26.64 -22.75
N ARG A 44 1.93 27.76 -22.17
CA ARG A 44 0.54 27.92 -21.69
C ARG A 44 -0.49 28.24 -22.78
N ALA A 45 -0.05 28.71 -23.95
CA ALA A 45 -0.95 29.26 -24.96
C ALA A 45 -1.60 28.16 -25.82
N ASP A 46 -0.79 27.19 -26.24
CA ASP A 46 -1.20 26.11 -27.14
C ASP A 46 -0.67 24.72 -26.72
N TYR A 47 -0.02 24.63 -25.56
CA TYR A 47 0.57 23.40 -25.01
C TYR A 47 1.61 22.74 -25.92
N GLN A 48 2.23 23.49 -26.84
CA GLN A 48 3.35 22.96 -27.61
C GLN A 48 4.60 22.77 -26.76
N LYS A 49 5.37 21.73 -27.09
CA LYS A 49 6.67 21.43 -26.48
C LYS A 49 7.71 22.44 -26.93
N VAL A 50 8.28 23.17 -26.00
CA VAL A 50 9.39 24.09 -26.23
C VAL A 50 10.65 23.53 -25.56
N PRO A 51 11.77 23.34 -26.28
CA PRO A 51 13.00 22.81 -25.72
C PRO A 51 13.60 23.70 -24.63
N LEU A 52 14.12 23.09 -23.56
CA LEU A 52 14.84 23.74 -22.47
C LEU A 52 16.33 23.95 -22.80
N GLY A 53 16.90 23.07 -23.63
CA GLY A 53 18.34 23.00 -23.92
C GLY A 53 19.16 22.23 -22.87
N PHE A 54 18.50 21.63 -21.87
CA PHE A 54 19.08 20.77 -20.84
C PHE A 54 18.00 19.80 -20.36
N GLN A 55 18.42 18.71 -19.69
CA GLN A 55 17.51 17.72 -19.12
C GLN A 55 17.20 18.02 -17.66
N VAL A 56 15.96 17.82 -17.25
CA VAL A 56 15.50 17.88 -15.86
C VAL A 56 14.96 16.51 -15.48
N PHE A 57 15.65 15.84 -14.57
CA PHE A 57 15.26 14.55 -13.99
C PHE A 57 14.44 14.81 -12.72
N CYS A 58 13.44 13.95 -12.50
CA CYS A 58 12.85 13.73 -11.19
C CYS A 58 13.46 12.45 -10.64
N ASP A 59 14.47 12.56 -9.79
CA ASP A 59 15.15 11.40 -9.22
C ASP A 59 14.29 10.68 -8.20
N ASP A 60 13.51 11.44 -7.44
CA ASP A 60 12.62 10.94 -6.38
C ASP A 60 11.43 11.88 -6.19
N PHE A 61 10.27 11.34 -5.83
CA PHE A 61 9.05 12.08 -5.53
C PHE A 61 8.44 11.57 -4.22
N ILE A 62 8.45 12.44 -3.21
CA ILE A 62 8.14 12.07 -1.83
C ILE A 62 6.84 12.75 -1.42
N ILE A 63 5.84 12.00 -0.98
CA ILE A 63 4.61 12.52 -0.39
C ILE A 63 4.64 12.33 1.12
N GLU A 64 4.59 13.44 1.88
CA GLU A 64 4.34 13.39 3.31
C GLU A 64 2.83 13.37 3.56
N LYS A 65 2.34 12.39 4.32
CA LYS A 65 0.93 12.26 4.67
C LYS A 65 0.66 12.64 6.13
N HIS A 66 -0.50 13.24 6.40
CA HIS A 66 -1.02 13.36 7.76
C HIS A 66 -1.42 11.98 8.30
N PRO A 67 -1.35 11.75 9.63
CA PRO A 67 -1.96 10.59 10.23
C PRO A 67 -3.44 10.50 9.81
N PRO A 68 -3.92 9.30 9.42
CA PRO A 68 -5.26 9.14 8.91
C PRO A 68 -6.28 9.53 9.99
N LYS A 69 -7.22 10.40 9.64
CA LYS A 69 -8.36 10.75 10.51
C LYS A 69 -9.58 9.97 10.03
N TYR A 70 -10.42 9.59 10.98
CA TYR A 70 -11.64 8.85 10.69
C TYR A 70 -12.85 9.51 11.34
N LYS A 71 -14.00 9.34 10.69
CA LYS A 71 -15.31 9.81 11.17
C LYS A 71 -16.33 8.71 10.98
N LEU A 72 -17.42 8.79 11.74
CA LEU A 72 -18.60 8.00 11.48
C LEU A 72 -19.56 8.82 10.62
N ILE A 73 -20.13 8.22 9.59
CA ILE A 73 -21.25 8.76 8.83
C ILE A 73 -22.48 8.00 9.25
N THR A 74 -23.44 8.72 9.80
CA THR A 74 -24.76 8.19 10.13
C THR A 74 -25.72 8.52 8.99
N TYR A 75 -26.50 7.55 8.52
CA TYR A 75 -27.51 7.73 7.47
C TYR A 75 -28.89 7.27 7.96
N VAL A 76 -29.92 8.08 7.70
CA VAL A 76 -31.32 7.78 8.01
C VAL A 76 -32.10 7.77 6.70
N LYS A 77 -32.58 6.59 6.30
CA LYS A 77 -33.12 6.29 4.97
C LYS A 77 -34.44 6.99 4.67
N ASP A 78 -35.41 6.93 5.58
CA ASP A 78 -36.74 7.57 5.41
C ASP A 78 -36.67 9.11 5.30
N LYS A 79 -35.61 9.71 5.83
CA LYS A 79 -35.35 11.15 5.79
C LYS A 79 -34.34 11.55 4.72
N ASP A 80 -33.76 10.56 4.02
CA ASP A 80 -32.63 10.69 3.12
C ASP A 80 -31.54 11.64 3.63
N LYS A 81 -31.14 11.44 4.89
CA LYS A 81 -30.28 12.39 5.61
C LYS A 81 -29.06 11.70 6.17
N GLN A 82 -27.89 12.22 5.82
CA GLN A 82 -26.61 11.81 6.40
C GLN A 82 -26.02 12.88 7.32
N LYS A 83 -25.17 12.44 8.26
CA LYS A 83 -24.41 13.34 9.15
C LYS A 83 -23.09 12.71 9.54
N ALA A 84 -22.02 13.51 9.48
CA ALA A 84 -20.73 13.13 10.05
C ALA A 84 -20.73 13.33 11.57
N VAL A 85 -20.26 12.33 12.31
CA VAL A 85 -20.11 12.37 13.76
C VAL A 85 -18.69 11.92 14.15
N PRO A 86 -18.10 12.48 15.23
CA PRO A 86 -16.76 12.09 15.66
C PRO A 86 -16.70 10.62 16.09
N ALA A 87 -15.68 9.89 15.65
CA ALA A 87 -15.37 8.54 16.12
C ALA A 87 -14.62 8.57 17.47
N LYS A 88 -15.21 9.21 18.49
CA LYS A 88 -14.62 9.32 19.84
C LYS A 88 -15.39 8.46 20.84
N VAL A 89 -14.66 7.64 21.58
CA VAL A 89 -15.23 6.75 22.61
C VAL A 89 -16.01 7.55 23.66
N GLY A 90 -17.15 6.99 24.09
CA GLY A 90 -17.90 7.38 25.28
C GLY A 90 -19.06 8.36 25.05
N LYS A 91 -19.04 9.20 24.02
CA LYS A 91 -20.12 10.17 23.80
C LYS A 91 -21.29 9.54 23.03
N ARG A 92 -22.49 9.54 23.64
CA ARG A 92 -23.75 9.24 22.95
C ARG A 92 -24.12 10.40 22.01
N ILE A 93 -24.40 10.09 20.75
CA ILE A 93 -24.70 11.09 19.71
C ILE A 93 -26.08 10.79 19.13
N SER A 94 -27.07 11.60 19.51
CA SER A 94 -28.41 11.55 18.89
C SER A 94 -28.35 12.05 17.44
N VAL A 95 -29.07 11.37 16.56
CA VAL A 95 -29.19 11.76 15.14
C VAL A 95 -30.36 12.73 15.00
N PRO A 96 -30.13 14.03 14.73
CA PRO A 96 -31.17 15.05 14.83
C PRO A 96 -32.33 14.83 13.88
N GLY A 97 -33.55 14.97 14.41
CA GLY A 97 -34.79 14.70 13.67
C GLY A 97 -35.12 13.21 13.54
N SER A 98 -34.45 12.30 14.25
CA SER A 98 -34.75 10.87 14.25
C SER A 98 -34.80 10.28 15.66
N ASN A 99 -35.25 9.03 15.76
CA ASN A 99 -35.24 8.25 17.00
C ASN A 99 -33.94 7.44 17.20
N TYR A 100 -32.92 7.68 16.37
CA TYR A 100 -31.67 6.94 16.43
C TYR A 100 -30.57 7.69 17.18
N ALA A 101 -29.67 6.93 17.79
CA ALA A 101 -28.42 7.44 18.33
C ALA A 101 -27.29 6.44 18.10
N VAL A 102 -26.06 6.93 18.13
CA VAL A 102 -24.86 6.09 18.07
C VAL A 102 -23.90 6.47 19.18
N THR A 103 -23.26 5.47 19.79
CA THR A 103 -22.20 5.64 20.78
C THR A 103 -21.01 4.79 20.38
N VAL A 104 -19.80 5.36 20.36
CA VAL A 104 -18.58 4.54 20.24
C VAL A 104 -18.23 4.01 21.63
N LYS A 105 -18.19 2.69 21.78
CA LYS A 105 -17.88 1.99 23.03
C LYS A 105 -16.40 1.67 23.17
N ASP A 106 -15.74 1.39 22.04
CA ASP A 106 -14.33 1.02 22.01
C ASP A 106 -13.70 1.39 20.66
N PHE A 107 -12.37 1.46 20.63
CA PHE A 107 -11.59 1.78 19.44
C PHE A 107 -10.28 1.00 19.44
N ILE A 108 -10.00 0.33 18.33
CA ILE A 108 -8.74 -0.36 18.07
C ILE A 108 -8.14 0.27 16.81
N SER A 109 -6.94 0.85 16.94
CA SER A 109 -6.27 1.57 15.86
C SER A 109 -5.80 0.68 14.71
N ASP A 110 -5.52 -0.58 15.01
CA ASP A 110 -5.17 -1.60 14.04
C ASP A 110 -5.74 -2.94 14.52
N ALA A 111 -6.88 -3.31 13.93
CA ALA A 111 -7.70 -4.41 14.35
C ALA A 111 -7.61 -5.58 13.37
N GLU A 112 -7.70 -6.78 13.91
CA GLU A 112 -7.87 -8.01 13.14
C GLU A 112 -9.02 -8.85 13.70
N ILE A 113 -9.62 -9.65 12.81
CA ILE A 113 -10.67 -10.59 13.20
C ILE A 113 -10.00 -11.91 13.53
N GLN A 114 -9.97 -12.23 14.82
CA GLN A 114 -9.56 -13.54 15.29
C GLN A 114 -10.78 -14.47 15.33
N HIS A 115 -10.57 -15.72 14.92
CA HIS A 115 -11.58 -16.77 14.98
C HIS A 115 -11.15 -17.79 16.03
N GLU A 116 -11.96 -17.96 17.07
CA GLU A 116 -11.73 -18.96 18.11
C GLU A 116 -12.79 -20.07 17.99
N PRO A 117 -12.37 -21.34 17.90
CA PRO A 117 -13.31 -22.45 17.94
C PRO A 117 -14.10 -22.50 19.25
N ILE A 118 -15.40 -22.79 19.17
CA ILE A 118 -16.28 -23.08 20.30
C ILE A 118 -17.01 -24.40 20.04
N ASN A 119 -17.22 -25.21 21.08
CA ASN A 119 -18.01 -26.44 20.94
C ASN A 119 -19.52 -26.13 20.98
N LEU A 120 -20.25 -26.59 19.98
CA LEU A 120 -21.71 -26.44 19.89
C LEU A 120 -22.47 -27.71 20.27
N SER A 121 -21.84 -28.88 20.15
CA SER A 121 -22.52 -30.17 20.36
C SER A 121 -21.52 -31.30 20.62
N ASP A 122 -21.98 -32.32 21.35
CA ASP A 122 -21.23 -33.57 21.55
C ASP A 122 -21.32 -34.53 20.36
N LYS A 123 -22.14 -34.22 19.35
CA LYS A 123 -22.20 -35.00 18.10
C LYS A 123 -21.04 -34.61 17.18
N PRO A 124 -20.34 -35.57 16.55
CA PRO A 124 -19.16 -35.32 15.74
C PRO A 124 -19.50 -34.81 14.33
N ASP A 125 -20.26 -33.71 14.23
CA ASP A 125 -20.76 -33.17 12.97
C ASP A 125 -19.76 -32.22 12.29
N ASN A 126 -18.99 -31.46 13.06
CA ASN A 126 -17.95 -30.57 12.55
C ASN A 126 -16.70 -30.57 13.45
N PRO A 127 -15.88 -31.62 13.39
CA PRO A 127 -14.90 -31.88 14.44
C PRO A 127 -13.68 -30.94 14.40
N ALA A 128 -13.11 -30.63 15.56
CA ALA A 128 -11.87 -29.87 15.69
C ALA A 128 -10.98 -30.40 16.82
N LEU A 129 -9.67 -30.37 16.60
CA LEU A 129 -8.65 -30.80 17.57
C LEU A 129 -7.73 -29.64 17.90
N TYR A 130 -7.44 -29.44 19.18
CA TYR A 130 -6.35 -28.58 19.61
C TYR A 130 -5.12 -29.45 19.87
N ILE A 131 -4.09 -29.28 19.03
CA ILE A 131 -2.86 -30.06 19.11
C ILE A 131 -1.76 -29.24 19.78
N GLN A 132 -0.86 -29.93 20.45
CA GLN A 132 0.38 -29.38 20.96
C GLN A 132 1.54 -30.26 20.53
N LEU A 133 2.56 -29.62 19.93
CA LEU A 133 3.82 -30.23 19.55
C LEU A 133 4.88 -29.76 20.56
N ALA A 134 5.49 -30.71 21.25
CA ALA A 134 6.54 -30.46 22.22
C ALA A 134 7.89 -30.97 21.71
N GLU A 135 8.96 -30.31 22.15
CA GLU A 135 10.35 -30.72 21.96
C GLU A 135 10.99 -30.72 23.34
N ASN A 136 11.54 -31.86 23.78
CA ASN A 136 12.05 -32.03 25.16
C ASN A 136 11.04 -31.57 26.23
N ASP A 137 9.78 -32.02 26.09
CA ASP A 137 8.63 -31.68 26.96
C ASP A 137 8.21 -30.20 27.00
N GLN A 138 8.84 -29.33 26.20
CA GLN A 138 8.43 -27.94 26.07
C GLN A 138 7.55 -27.76 24.84
N VAL A 139 6.34 -27.20 25.01
CA VAL A 139 5.44 -26.89 23.88
C VAL A 139 6.08 -25.83 23.00
N THR A 140 6.33 -26.17 21.74
CA THR A 140 6.99 -25.30 20.75
C THR A 140 6.07 -24.86 19.62
N ALA A 141 4.96 -25.56 19.42
CA ALA A 141 3.87 -25.17 18.54
C ALA A 141 2.55 -25.72 19.06
N GLU A 142 1.47 -24.97 18.88
CA GLU A 142 0.13 -25.40 19.25
C GLU A 142 -0.92 -24.72 18.37
N GLY A 143 -2.08 -25.33 18.23
CA GLY A 143 -3.15 -24.75 17.44
C GLY A 143 -4.30 -25.70 17.15
N TRP A 144 -5.35 -25.13 16.54
CA TRP A 144 -6.52 -25.88 16.12
C TRP A 144 -6.35 -26.47 14.71
N LEU A 145 -6.72 -27.74 14.55
CA LEU A 145 -6.96 -28.40 13.27
C LEU A 145 -8.46 -28.65 13.12
N LEU A 146 -9.05 -28.10 12.07
CA LEU A 146 -10.50 -28.13 11.83
C LEU A 146 -10.81 -29.14 10.73
N ALA A 147 -11.54 -30.22 11.02
CA ALA A 147 -11.70 -31.36 10.11
C ALA A 147 -12.22 -31.00 8.71
N LYS A 148 -13.08 -29.98 8.61
CA LYS A 148 -13.77 -29.54 7.39
C LYS A 148 -13.24 -28.21 6.83
N ASP A 149 -12.15 -27.70 7.38
CA ASP A 149 -11.57 -26.40 7.01
C ASP A 149 -10.04 -26.50 7.08
N ARG A 150 -9.35 -25.59 7.78
CA ARG A 150 -7.89 -25.64 8.02
C ARG A 150 -7.51 -26.86 8.86
N ASN A 151 -7.31 -27.97 8.19
CA ASN A 151 -7.09 -29.28 8.78
C ASN A 151 -5.62 -29.71 8.79
N TRP A 152 -4.68 -28.79 8.56
CA TRP A 152 -3.26 -29.10 8.48
C TRP A 152 -2.37 -27.99 9.08
N TYR A 153 -1.16 -28.39 9.45
CA TYR A 153 -0.07 -27.54 9.91
C TYR A 153 1.27 -28.04 9.33
N ASN A 154 2.09 -27.13 8.82
CA ASN A 154 3.45 -27.42 8.36
C ASN A 154 4.45 -26.83 9.37
N ASP A 155 5.33 -27.68 9.89
CA ASP A 155 6.54 -27.25 10.63
C ASP A 155 7.74 -27.39 9.69
N THR A 156 7.96 -26.33 8.92
CA THR A 156 9.05 -26.21 7.93
C THR A 156 10.43 -26.38 8.57
N ARG A 157 10.62 -25.96 9.82
CA ARG A 157 11.89 -26.10 10.55
C ARG A 157 12.24 -27.56 10.82
N ARG A 158 11.21 -28.40 11.03
CA ARG A 158 11.36 -29.81 11.42
C ARG A 158 10.97 -30.78 10.32
N ASN A 159 10.75 -30.28 9.09
CA ASN A 159 10.39 -31.08 7.92
C ASN A 159 9.16 -31.98 8.19
N LEU A 160 8.20 -31.45 8.95
CA LEU A 160 7.05 -32.19 9.48
C LEU A 160 5.75 -31.56 9.01
N LYS A 161 4.81 -32.41 8.58
CA LYS A 161 3.42 -32.02 8.33
C LYS A 161 2.49 -32.72 9.31
N ILE A 162 1.52 -32.02 9.85
CA ILE A 162 0.44 -32.59 10.65
C ILE A 162 -0.86 -32.37 9.87
N ASP A 163 -1.65 -33.43 9.64
CA ASP A 163 -2.98 -33.32 9.05
C ASP A 163 -4.05 -34.06 9.87
N TYR A 164 -5.26 -33.50 9.89
CA TYR A 164 -6.45 -34.07 10.51
C TYR A 164 -7.49 -34.37 9.43
N VAL A 165 -7.85 -35.64 9.28
CA VAL A 165 -8.74 -36.09 8.21
C VAL A 165 -9.97 -36.77 8.80
N TRP A 166 -11.14 -36.39 8.29
CA TRP A 166 -12.41 -37.00 8.64
C TRP A 166 -12.78 -38.09 7.64
N ALA A 167 -13.13 -39.28 8.12
CA ALA A 167 -13.62 -40.39 7.32
C ALA A 167 -15.12 -40.62 7.55
N ASP A 168 -15.86 -40.94 6.49
CA ASP A 168 -17.30 -41.24 6.60
C ASP A 168 -17.57 -42.67 7.03
N THR A 169 -16.64 -43.59 6.79
CA THR A 169 -16.79 -45.03 7.09
C THR A 169 -15.55 -45.62 7.74
N ASP A 170 -15.70 -46.77 8.42
CA ASP A 170 -14.58 -47.52 8.98
C ASP A 170 -13.57 -47.96 7.90
N LYS A 171 -14.07 -48.33 6.71
CA LYS A 171 -13.23 -48.72 5.56
C LYS A 171 -12.39 -47.55 5.06
N GLU A 172 -12.98 -46.38 4.98
CA GLU A 172 -12.27 -45.16 4.58
C GLU A 172 -11.28 -44.72 5.65
N HIS A 173 -11.64 -44.83 6.93
CA HIS A 173 -10.73 -44.59 8.04
C HIS A 173 -9.47 -45.46 7.90
N GLU A 174 -9.63 -46.77 7.71
CA GLU A 174 -8.49 -47.68 7.53
C GLU A 174 -7.64 -47.32 6.31
N LYS A 175 -8.27 -46.95 5.20
CA LYS A 175 -7.56 -46.50 4.01
C LYS A 175 -6.73 -45.24 4.28
N LEU A 176 -7.30 -44.24 4.94
CA LEU A 176 -6.64 -42.96 5.20
C LEU A 176 -5.55 -43.07 6.26
N ALA A 177 -5.80 -43.82 7.34
CA ALA A 177 -4.86 -44.03 8.44
C ALA A 177 -3.60 -44.75 7.97
N ASN A 178 -3.72 -45.67 7.01
CA ASN A 178 -2.61 -46.45 6.46
C ASN A 178 -2.08 -45.89 5.12
N ALA A 179 -2.66 -44.80 4.60
CA ALA A 179 -2.22 -44.20 3.35
C ALA A 179 -0.89 -43.49 3.51
N ALA A 180 0.19 -44.16 3.11
CA ALA A 180 1.54 -43.59 3.06
C ALA A 180 1.73 -42.54 1.94
N SER A 181 0.73 -42.39 1.05
CA SER A 181 0.78 -41.54 -0.14
C SER A 181 0.97 -40.05 0.15
N LYS A 182 1.72 -39.38 -0.76
CA LYS A 182 1.96 -37.93 -0.82
C LYS A 182 0.67 -37.12 -0.93
N SER A 183 0.77 -35.85 -0.51
CA SER A 183 -0.19 -34.81 -0.89
C SER A 183 -0.30 -34.71 -2.41
N THR A 184 -1.47 -34.33 -2.91
CA THR A 184 -1.68 -34.07 -4.33
C THR A 184 -0.57 -33.16 -4.83
N LYS A 185 0.13 -33.59 -5.88
CA LYS A 185 1.26 -32.83 -6.40
C LYS A 185 0.75 -31.56 -7.10
N PRO A 186 1.54 -30.47 -7.10
CA PRO A 186 1.22 -29.31 -7.91
C PRO A 186 1.23 -29.68 -9.39
N THR A 187 0.44 -28.97 -10.18
CA THR A 187 0.32 -29.19 -11.62
C THR A 187 0.63 -27.91 -12.38
N LEU A 188 1.15 -28.07 -13.59
CA LEU A 188 1.33 -27.02 -14.57
C LEU A 188 0.44 -27.33 -15.76
N GLU A 189 -0.57 -26.50 -15.99
CA GLU A 189 -1.35 -26.48 -17.23
C GLU A 189 -0.66 -25.59 -18.26
N ILE A 190 -0.53 -26.11 -19.48
CA ILE A 190 0.06 -25.43 -20.62
C ILE A 190 -1.02 -25.37 -21.69
N ARG A 191 -1.35 -24.16 -22.13
CA ARG A 191 -2.32 -23.90 -23.19
C ARG A 191 -1.65 -23.20 -24.35
N ILE A 192 -1.86 -23.72 -25.57
CA ILE A 192 -1.38 -23.12 -26.81
C ILE A 192 -2.54 -22.43 -27.52
N GLU A 193 -2.55 -21.10 -27.47
CA GLU A 193 -3.54 -20.27 -28.13
C GLU A 193 -3.45 -20.42 -29.66
N GLY A 194 -4.61 -20.49 -30.34
CA GLY A 194 -4.69 -20.70 -31.79
C GLY A 194 -4.62 -22.16 -32.25
N LYS A 195 -4.14 -23.09 -31.41
CA LYS A 195 -4.12 -24.54 -31.73
C LYS A 195 -5.09 -25.39 -30.88
N ASN A 196 -5.77 -24.79 -29.90
CA ASN A 196 -6.67 -25.48 -28.95
C ASN A 196 -6.01 -26.68 -28.22
N ILE A 197 -4.69 -26.62 -27.99
CA ILE A 197 -3.96 -27.66 -27.28
C ILE A 197 -3.90 -27.27 -25.80
N VAL A 198 -4.32 -28.20 -24.93
CA VAL A 198 -4.15 -28.12 -23.47
C VAL A 198 -3.43 -29.37 -23.01
N LYS A 199 -2.31 -29.20 -22.31
CA LYS A 199 -1.56 -30.29 -21.66
C LYS A 199 -1.37 -29.95 -20.19
N SER A 200 -1.33 -30.97 -19.35
CA SER A 200 -1.09 -30.83 -17.91
C SER A 200 0.02 -31.79 -17.50
N MET A 201 0.92 -31.34 -16.64
CA MET A 201 1.99 -32.16 -16.09
C MET A 201 2.20 -31.87 -14.60
N PRO A 202 2.66 -32.85 -13.80
CA PRO A 202 3.05 -32.58 -12.42
C PRO A 202 4.26 -31.64 -12.38
N VAL A 203 4.28 -30.74 -11.41
CA VAL A 203 5.42 -29.84 -11.20
C VAL A 203 6.56 -30.62 -10.56
N VAL A 204 7.53 -30.99 -11.39
CA VAL A 204 8.75 -31.67 -10.99
C VAL A 204 9.91 -30.97 -11.69
N VAL A 205 10.88 -30.47 -10.93
CA VAL A 205 12.07 -29.80 -11.49
C VAL A 205 12.81 -30.76 -12.43
N GLY A 206 13.14 -30.28 -13.62
CA GLY A 206 13.70 -31.06 -14.72
C GLY A 206 12.67 -31.80 -15.57
N GLY A 207 11.38 -31.77 -15.20
CA GLY A 207 10.29 -32.32 -16.00
C GLY A 207 10.15 -31.59 -17.33
N LYS A 208 10.04 -32.36 -18.42
CA LYS A 208 9.92 -31.83 -19.79
C LYS A 208 8.64 -32.32 -20.45
N ILE A 209 8.07 -31.48 -21.30
CA ILE A 209 6.98 -31.87 -22.19
C ILE A 209 7.21 -31.30 -23.60
N GLN A 210 7.09 -32.17 -24.59
CA GLN A 210 7.06 -31.79 -25.99
C GLN A 210 5.60 -31.68 -26.43
N ILE A 211 5.25 -30.57 -27.09
CA ILE A 211 3.88 -30.32 -27.54
C ILE A 211 3.74 -30.81 -28.98
N GLU A 212 2.92 -31.82 -29.20
CA GLU A 212 2.62 -32.33 -30.55
C GLU A 212 2.06 -31.21 -31.44
N GLY A 213 2.70 -30.97 -32.58
CA GLY A 213 2.35 -29.87 -33.50
C GLY A 213 2.95 -28.50 -33.14
N ALA A 214 3.82 -28.41 -32.14
CA ALA A 214 4.67 -27.25 -31.89
C ALA A 214 6.16 -27.67 -31.85
N GLU A 215 7.03 -26.82 -32.38
CA GLU A 215 8.47 -27.11 -32.48
C GLU A 215 9.26 -26.75 -31.22
N TYR A 216 8.58 -26.47 -30.11
CA TYR A 216 9.19 -26.10 -28.84
C TYR A 216 8.94 -27.11 -27.72
N VAL A 217 9.91 -27.21 -26.81
CA VAL A 217 9.91 -28.04 -25.60
C VAL A 217 9.81 -27.13 -24.38
N ILE A 218 8.96 -27.49 -23.43
CA ILE A 218 8.80 -26.78 -22.17
C ILE A 218 9.45 -27.62 -21.06
N GLU A 219 10.37 -27.02 -20.31
CA GLU A 219 11.08 -27.62 -19.18
C GLU A 219 10.80 -26.84 -17.90
N ILE A 220 10.48 -27.53 -16.81
CA ILE A 220 10.37 -26.93 -15.48
C ILE A 220 11.77 -26.76 -14.90
N LYS A 221 12.21 -25.51 -14.70
CA LYS A 221 13.54 -25.19 -14.17
C LYS A 221 13.56 -25.05 -12.67
N GLU A 222 12.50 -24.49 -12.10
CA GLU A 222 12.43 -24.18 -10.67
C GLU A 222 10.98 -24.24 -10.20
N PHE A 223 10.79 -24.62 -8.94
CA PHE A 223 9.50 -24.57 -8.26
C PHE A 223 9.71 -24.04 -6.85
N VAL A 224 8.87 -23.10 -6.45
CA VAL A 224 8.91 -22.45 -5.14
C VAL A 224 7.49 -22.33 -4.58
N LEU A 225 7.37 -22.44 -3.26
CA LEU A 225 6.12 -22.23 -2.52
C LEU A 225 5.96 -20.77 -2.08
N ASP A 226 7.07 -20.07 -1.91
CA ASP A 226 7.12 -18.63 -1.64
C ASP A 226 8.21 -17.97 -2.48
N TYR A 227 7.81 -17.27 -3.54
CA TYR A 227 8.74 -16.58 -4.44
C TYR A 227 9.68 -15.59 -3.73
N SER A 228 9.24 -14.97 -2.62
CA SER A 228 10.08 -14.06 -1.84
C SER A 228 11.22 -14.79 -1.13
N LYS A 229 11.04 -16.09 -0.85
CA LYS A 229 12.00 -16.99 -0.18
C LYS A 229 12.61 -18.03 -1.13
N ARG A 230 12.60 -17.80 -2.44
CA ARG A 230 13.09 -18.76 -3.46
C ARG A 230 14.53 -19.27 -3.27
N LEU A 231 15.36 -18.53 -2.53
CA LEU A 231 16.73 -18.94 -2.21
C LEU A 231 16.85 -19.96 -1.06
N VAL A 232 15.75 -20.21 -0.35
CA VAL A 232 15.65 -21.17 0.77
C VAL A 232 15.14 -22.52 0.22
N PRO A 233 15.56 -23.69 0.77
CA PRO A 233 15.08 -24.99 0.31
C PRO A 233 13.55 -25.11 0.31
N LEU A 234 12.98 -25.86 -0.66
CA LEU A 234 11.53 -26.01 -0.82
C LEU A 234 10.83 -26.52 0.44
N SER A 235 11.47 -27.42 1.19
CA SER A 235 10.97 -27.99 2.46
C SER A 235 10.83 -26.95 3.58
N GLU A 236 11.51 -25.81 3.46
CA GLU A 236 11.51 -24.71 4.43
C GLU A 236 10.56 -23.56 4.01
N GLN A 237 9.88 -23.69 2.87
CA GLN A 237 8.95 -22.68 2.35
C GLN A 237 7.50 -23.03 2.69
N GLU A 238 6.70 -21.99 2.94
CA GLU A 238 5.24 -22.09 3.04
C GLU A 238 4.59 -21.70 1.70
N PRO A 239 3.39 -22.20 1.35
CA PRO A 239 2.72 -21.91 0.07
C PRO A 239 2.10 -20.49 0.00
N ASN A 240 2.85 -19.48 0.39
CA ASN A 240 2.39 -18.09 0.45
C ASN A 240 2.29 -17.44 -0.92
N ASN A 241 3.22 -17.73 -1.83
CA ASN A 241 3.19 -17.22 -3.19
C ASN A 241 3.87 -18.23 -4.13
N PRO A 242 3.20 -19.38 -4.40
CA PRO A 242 3.81 -20.44 -5.16
C PRO A 242 4.00 -20.05 -6.62
N ALA A 243 5.15 -20.42 -7.19
CA ALA A 243 5.49 -20.13 -8.57
C ALA A 243 6.36 -21.23 -9.18
N VAL A 244 6.24 -21.39 -10.50
CA VAL A 244 7.06 -22.30 -11.30
C VAL A 244 7.78 -21.52 -12.39
N MET A 245 9.08 -21.73 -12.53
CA MET A 245 9.87 -21.19 -13.64
C MET A 245 9.93 -22.25 -14.72
N VAL A 246 9.58 -21.87 -15.94
CA VAL A 246 9.74 -22.73 -17.11
C VAL A 246 10.72 -22.12 -18.10
N GLU A 247 11.44 -22.98 -18.80
CA GLU A 247 12.20 -22.65 -20.00
C GLU A 247 11.48 -23.25 -21.20
N ILE A 248 11.20 -22.44 -22.20
CA ILE A 248 10.62 -22.84 -23.48
C ILE A 248 11.72 -22.75 -24.52
N SER A 249 12.07 -23.88 -25.15
CA SER A 249 13.14 -23.98 -26.14
C SER A 249 12.58 -24.42 -27.49
N GLY A 250 12.77 -23.64 -28.54
CA GLY A 250 12.34 -23.98 -29.91
C GLY A 250 13.20 -23.31 -30.98
N PRO A 251 12.70 -23.23 -32.24
CA PRO A 251 13.50 -22.77 -33.38
C PRO A 251 13.91 -21.29 -33.28
N ASP A 252 13.01 -20.45 -32.76
CA ASP A 252 13.22 -19.01 -32.58
C ASP A 252 14.08 -18.66 -31.35
N GLY A 253 14.55 -19.67 -30.61
CA GLY A 253 15.43 -19.50 -29.45
C GLY A 253 14.84 -20.05 -28.15
N LYS A 254 15.30 -19.48 -27.03
CA LYS A 254 14.84 -19.85 -25.69
C LYS A 254 14.21 -18.65 -24.99
N ASP A 255 13.06 -18.85 -24.37
CA ASP A 255 12.54 -17.92 -23.37
C ASP A 255 12.33 -18.61 -22.02
N SER A 256 12.43 -17.85 -20.94
CA SER A 256 12.19 -18.34 -19.58
C SER A 256 11.27 -17.36 -18.87
N ARG A 257 10.30 -17.89 -18.13
CA ARG A 257 9.31 -17.07 -17.44
C ARG A 257 8.70 -17.79 -16.24
N TRP A 258 8.24 -16.99 -15.29
CA TRP A 258 7.51 -17.45 -14.11
C TRP A 258 6.00 -17.54 -14.38
N SER A 259 5.37 -18.57 -13.82
CA SER A 259 3.91 -18.68 -13.67
C SER A 259 3.58 -18.76 -12.19
N PHE A 260 2.77 -17.80 -11.71
CA PHE A 260 2.39 -17.68 -10.30
C PHE A 260 1.01 -18.28 -10.07
N ALA A 261 0.88 -19.14 -9.06
CA ALA A 261 -0.38 -19.84 -8.79
C ALA A 261 -1.51 -18.90 -8.34
N LYS A 262 -1.17 -17.82 -7.61
CA LYS A 262 -2.14 -16.82 -7.15
C LYS A 262 -2.43 -15.73 -8.19
N TYR A 263 -1.57 -15.61 -9.19
CA TYR A 263 -1.64 -14.56 -10.22
C TYR A 263 -1.38 -15.18 -11.61
N PRO A 264 -2.26 -16.05 -12.11
CA PRO A 264 -2.02 -16.80 -13.35
C PRO A 264 -1.88 -15.90 -14.59
N ASP A 265 -2.48 -14.72 -14.55
CA ASP A 265 -2.38 -13.71 -15.62
C ASP A 265 -1.13 -12.82 -15.50
N TYR A 266 -0.44 -12.87 -14.35
CA TYR A 266 0.80 -12.14 -14.15
C TYR A 266 1.93 -12.86 -14.87
N GLN A 267 2.40 -12.25 -15.94
CA GLN A 267 3.65 -12.61 -16.59
C GLN A 267 4.69 -11.64 -16.05
N ASP A 268 5.71 -12.17 -15.37
CA ASP A 268 6.86 -11.37 -14.96
C ASP A 268 7.34 -10.56 -16.18
N LYS A 269 7.52 -9.25 -16.00
CA LYS A 269 7.86 -8.32 -17.09
C LYS A 269 9.31 -8.50 -17.55
N SER A 270 9.87 -9.71 -17.48
CA SER A 270 11.17 -10.03 -18.04
C SER A 270 11.07 -9.88 -19.55
N HIS A 271 11.68 -8.80 -20.06
CA HIS A 271 11.63 -8.36 -21.43
C HIS A 271 12.04 -9.50 -22.40
N GLN A 272 11.22 -9.71 -23.44
CA GLN A 272 11.39 -10.66 -24.56
C GLN A 272 10.73 -12.04 -24.39
N ILE A 273 9.40 -12.06 -24.40
CA ILE A 273 8.60 -13.27 -24.64
C ILE A 273 8.69 -13.65 -26.12
N ILE A 274 9.22 -14.83 -26.44
CA ILE A 274 9.34 -15.36 -27.80
C ILE A 274 8.04 -16.10 -28.17
N TYR A 275 7.62 -17.05 -27.34
CA TYR A 275 6.43 -17.87 -27.58
C TYR A 275 5.18 -17.27 -26.92
N LYS A 276 4.54 -16.31 -27.59
CA LYS A 276 3.40 -15.53 -27.06
C LYS A 276 2.09 -16.32 -26.97
N ASP A 277 1.96 -17.36 -27.78
CA ASP A 277 0.85 -18.31 -27.85
C ASP A 277 0.81 -19.26 -26.63
N VAL A 278 1.91 -19.39 -25.89
CA VAL A 278 1.98 -20.26 -24.70
C VAL A 278 1.45 -19.53 -23.46
N LYS A 279 0.38 -20.07 -22.86
CA LYS A 279 -0.12 -19.69 -21.53
C LYS A 279 0.16 -20.79 -20.52
N LEU A 280 0.57 -20.37 -19.32
CA LEU A 280 1.01 -21.24 -18.25
C LEU A 280 0.18 -20.97 -17.01
N SER A 281 -0.41 -22.00 -16.43
CA SER A 281 -1.14 -21.90 -15.17
C SER A 281 -0.61 -22.95 -14.19
N CYS A 282 0.05 -22.47 -13.13
CA CYS A 282 0.50 -23.32 -12.03
C CYS A 282 -0.62 -23.45 -10.99
N THR A 283 -0.96 -24.68 -10.61
CA THR A 283 -1.90 -24.96 -9.54
C THR A 283 -1.19 -25.70 -8.43
N VAL A 284 -1.17 -25.10 -7.23
CA VAL A 284 -0.61 -25.72 -6.03
C VAL A 284 -1.74 -26.00 -5.05
N PRO A 285 -2.00 -27.27 -4.67
CA PRO A 285 -3.01 -27.58 -3.66
C PRO A 285 -2.69 -26.87 -2.34
N GLU A 286 -3.71 -26.32 -1.67
CA GLU A 286 -3.51 -25.56 -0.42
C GLU A 286 -2.83 -26.40 0.66
N ASN A 287 -3.13 -27.71 0.70
CA ASN A 287 -2.51 -28.63 1.63
C ASN A 287 -1.22 -29.26 1.10
N PHE A 288 -0.62 -28.77 0.01
CA PHE A 288 0.64 -29.32 -0.48
C PHE A 288 1.76 -29.10 0.54
N SER A 289 2.66 -30.08 0.64
CA SER A 289 3.85 -30.02 1.47
C SER A 289 4.86 -31.02 0.92
N ASP A 290 6.12 -30.60 0.83
CA ASP A 290 7.25 -31.46 0.46
C ASP A 290 7.89 -32.12 1.70
N SER A 291 7.23 -32.05 2.86
CA SER A 291 7.75 -32.57 4.11
C SER A 291 7.94 -34.09 4.07
N LYS A 292 9.10 -34.57 4.52
CA LYS A 292 9.40 -36.02 4.59
C LYS A 292 8.70 -36.72 5.74
N HIS A 293 8.42 -35.98 6.82
CA HIS A 293 7.76 -36.50 8.00
C HIS A 293 6.30 -36.05 8.01
N ARG A 294 5.38 -36.94 8.38
CA ARG A 294 3.97 -36.62 8.52
C ARG A 294 3.36 -37.30 9.73
N ILE A 295 2.60 -36.55 10.51
CA ILE A 295 1.62 -37.08 11.44
C ILE A 295 0.25 -36.94 10.81
N ARG A 296 -0.47 -38.05 10.67
CA ARG A 296 -1.85 -38.05 10.21
C ARG A 296 -2.76 -38.47 11.33
N ILE A 297 -3.70 -37.60 11.68
CA ILE A 297 -4.77 -37.90 12.63
C ILE A 297 -6.01 -38.20 11.81
N VAL A 298 -6.60 -39.39 11.98
CA VAL A 298 -7.84 -39.78 11.31
C VAL A 298 -8.91 -40.04 12.36
N GLN A 299 -10.12 -39.57 12.11
CA GLN A 299 -11.29 -39.91 12.91
C GLN A 299 -12.50 -40.14 12.01
N ASN A 300 -13.43 -40.97 12.44
CA ASN A 300 -14.68 -41.19 11.70
C ASN A 300 -15.93 -41.03 12.59
N LYS A 301 -17.10 -41.10 11.94
CA LYS A 301 -18.40 -40.96 12.62
C LYS A 301 -18.71 -42.07 13.63
N SER A 302 -18.12 -43.26 13.50
CA SER A 302 -18.32 -44.37 14.44
C SER A 302 -17.46 -44.24 15.71
N GLY A 303 -16.55 -43.25 15.74
CA GLY A 303 -15.68 -42.97 16.89
C GLY A 303 -14.29 -43.58 16.79
N LYS A 304 -13.98 -44.30 15.71
CA LYS A 304 -12.64 -44.79 15.44
C LYS A 304 -11.69 -43.62 15.21
N LYS A 305 -10.53 -43.68 15.86
CA LYS A 305 -9.63 -42.54 15.96
C LYS A 305 -8.18 -43.03 15.97
N THR A 306 -7.34 -42.53 15.07
CA THR A 306 -5.95 -42.97 14.93
C THR A 306 -5.01 -41.82 14.70
N ILE A 307 -3.79 -41.96 15.22
CA ILE A 307 -2.65 -41.08 14.95
C ILE A 307 -1.53 -41.93 14.35
N THR A 308 -1.16 -41.60 13.12
CA THR A 308 -0.19 -42.33 12.33
C THR A 308 1.04 -41.46 12.11
N TYR A 309 2.23 -41.97 12.44
CA TYR A 309 3.49 -41.37 12.03
C TYR A 309 3.98 -42.01 10.73
N ILE A 310 4.26 -41.18 9.74
CA ILE A 310 4.71 -41.55 8.41
C ILE A 310 6.05 -40.86 8.17
N LYS A 311 7.07 -41.63 7.79
CA LYS A 311 8.40 -41.14 7.47
C LYS A 311 8.82 -41.68 6.12
N ASP A 312 9.24 -40.79 5.22
CA ASP A 312 9.69 -41.16 3.86
C ASP A 312 8.69 -42.08 3.14
N GLU A 313 7.40 -41.73 3.19
CA GLU A 313 6.30 -42.48 2.55
C GLU A 313 6.14 -43.92 3.09
N LYS A 314 6.57 -44.17 4.33
CA LYS A 314 6.33 -45.43 5.04
C LYS A 314 5.64 -45.15 6.36
N VAL A 315 4.60 -45.92 6.65
CA VAL A 315 3.95 -45.91 7.96
C VAL A 315 4.92 -46.51 8.97
N ILE A 316 5.30 -45.74 9.98
CA ILE A 316 6.23 -46.15 11.04
C ILE A 316 5.44 -46.65 12.26
N SER A 317 4.40 -45.93 12.65
CA SER A 317 3.52 -46.31 13.75
C SER A 317 2.09 -45.83 13.51
N THR A 318 1.13 -46.59 14.02
CA THR A 318 -0.29 -46.21 14.06
C THR A 318 -0.80 -46.53 15.46
N ASN A 319 -1.31 -45.53 16.16
CA ASN A 319 -1.87 -45.68 17.50
C ASN A 319 -3.32 -45.21 17.53
N GLU A 320 -4.12 -45.74 18.45
CA GLU A 320 -5.38 -45.09 18.82
C GLU A 320 -5.06 -43.87 19.70
N TRP A 321 -5.61 -42.71 19.32
CA TRP A 321 -5.33 -41.48 20.06
C TRP A 321 -6.30 -41.26 21.24
N GLU A 322 -5.78 -40.77 22.36
CA GLU A 322 -6.53 -40.42 23.56
C GLU A 322 -6.28 -38.94 23.90
N LEU A 323 -7.25 -38.31 24.55
CA LEU A 323 -7.13 -36.91 24.96
C LEU A 323 -6.02 -36.78 26.03
N ASP A 324 -5.21 -35.73 25.91
CA ASP A 324 -4.07 -35.40 26.80
C ASP A 324 -2.93 -36.42 26.86
N LYS A 325 -3.04 -37.54 26.14
CA LYS A 325 -1.94 -38.51 25.98
C LYS A 325 -0.93 -38.00 24.96
N SER A 326 0.35 -38.05 25.32
CA SER A 326 1.47 -37.72 24.43
C SER A 326 1.93 -38.93 23.63
N TYR A 327 2.32 -38.69 22.39
CA TYR A 327 2.83 -39.68 21.45
C TYR A 327 4.19 -39.21 20.93
N ASP A 328 5.24 -39.98 21.21
CA ASP A 328 6.59 -39.66 20.74
C ASP A 328 6.73 -39.94 19.24
N ILE A 329 7.41 -39.02 18.56
CA ILE A 329 7.75 -39.17 17.15
C ILE A 329 9.09 -39.91 17.07
N VAL A 330 9.04 -41.15 16.59
CA VAL A 330 10.20 -42.05 16.47
C VAL A 330 11.35 -41.36 15.73
N ASP A 331 12.58 -41.58 16.22
CA ASP A 331 13.82 -40.95 15.74
C ASP A 331 13.87 -39.42 15.89
N SER A 332 13.16 -38.85 16.88
CA SER A 332 13.22 -37.41 17.20
C SER A 332 12.96 -37.12 18.68
N GLU A 333 13.25 -35.88 19.11
CA GLU A 333 12.94 -35.36 20.46
C GLU A 333 11.52 -34.78 20.55
N LEU A 334 10.68 -35.03 19.54
CA LEU A 334 9.36 -34.45 19.42
C LEU A 334 8.29 -35.38 19.98
N SER A 335 7.30 -34.80 20.63
CA SER A 335 6.06 -35.48 20.99
C SER A 335 4.85 -34.64 20.60
N ILE A 336 3.74 -35.31 20.26
CA ILE A 336 2.47 -34.66 19.94
C ILE A 336 1.40 -35.13 20.91
N ARG A 337 0.55 -34.21 21.36
CA ARG A 337 -0.67 -34.54 22.10
C ARG A 337 -1.88 -33.79 21.56
N ILE A 338 -3.04 -34.41 21.71
CA ILE A 338 -4.34 -33.77 21.45
C ILE A 338 -4.86 -33.28 22.80
N ALA A 339 -4.79 -31.99 23.05
CA ALA A 339 -5.13 -31.40 24.34
C ALA A 339 -6.61 -30.98 24.43
N LYS A 340 -7.29 -30.73 23.31
CA LYS A 340 -8.76 -30.49 23.28
C LYS A 340 -9.39 -31.14 22.06
N PHE A 341 -10.65 -31.54 22.21
CA PHE A 341 -11.48 -32.06 21.13
C PHE A 341 -12.87 -31.45 21.19
N PHE A 342 -13.31 -30.84 20.09
CA PHE A 342 -14.67 -30.38 19.89
C PHE A 342 -15.35 -31.25 18.83
N PRO A 343 -16.37 -32.05 19.19
CA PRO A 343 -17.09 -32.88 18.23
C PRO A 343 -17.81 -32.04 17.16
N SER A 344 -18.33 -30.88 17.54
CA SER A 344 -18.91 -29.92 16.59
C SER A 344 -18.50 -28.50 16.93
N HIS A 345 -17.52 -27.97 16.19
CA HIS A 345 -17.04 -26.61 16.36
C HIS A 345 -17.82 -25.61 15.50
N SER A 346 -17.90 -24.39 15.99
CA SER A 346 -18.11 -23.18 15.20
C SER A 346 -17.04 -22.16 15.54
N LEU A 347 -16.92 -21.11 14.73
CA LEU A 347 -15.93 -20.06 14.94
C LEU A 347 -16.59 -18.83 15.56
N LYS A 348 -16.21 -18.54 16.80
CA LYS A 348 -16.54 -17.27 17.44
C LYS A 348 -15.61 -16.19 16.91
N LYS A 349 -16.19 -15.18 16.26
CA LYS A 349 -15.44 -14.01 15.78
C LYS A 349 -15.15 -13.07 16.95
N MET A 350 -13.90 -12.63 17.05
CA MET A 350 -13.45 -11.62 17.99
C MET A 350 -12.66 -10.57 17.24
N VAL A 351 -12.87 -9.30 17.58
CA VAL A 351 -12.05 -8.21 17.06
C VAL A 351 -11.01 -7.88 18.11
N VAL A 352 -9.75 -8.06 17.76
CA VAL A 352 -8.61 -7.87 18.65
C VAL A 352 -7.62 -6.89 18.04
N LYS A 353 -6.75 -6.32 18.87
CA LYS A 353 -5.63 -5.53 18.38
C LYS A 353 -4.64 -6.47 17.67
N ARG A 354 -4.25 -6.13 16.44
CA ARG A 354 -3.24 -6.88 15.69
C ARG A 354 -1.92 -6.90 16.45
N VAL A 355 -1.28 -8.07 16.53
CA VAL A 355 0.04 -8.26 17.17
C VAL A 355 1.01 -8.86 16.15
N GLY A 356 2.11 -8.15 15.85
CA GLY A 356 3.15 -8.59 14.90
C GLY A 356 3.07 -7.94 13.52
N GLY A 357 4.19 -7.90 12.80
CA GLY A 357 4.28 -7.38 11.43
C GLY A 357 4.13 -8.50 10.42
N HIS A 358 2.95 -8.63 9.82
CA HIS A 358 2.71 -9.61 8.75
C HIS A 358 2.30 -8.93 7.45
N GLU A 359 3.05 -7.90 7.08
CA GLU A 359 3.15 -7.47 5.69
C GLU A 359 4.57 -7.85 5.27
N GLY A 360 4.70 -8.78 4.31
CA GLY A 360 5.98 -9.34 3.86
C GLY A 360 6.88 -8.34 3.12
N HIS A 361 6.75 -7.05 3.40
CA HIS A 361 7.51 -5.95 2.83
C HIS A 361 7.93 -5.01 3.95
N ASN A 362 9.20 -4.60 3.95
CA ASN A 362 9.70 -3.55 4.83
C ASN A 362 9.03 -2.24 4.44
N HIS A 363 8.01 -1.88 5.18
CA HIS A 363 7.36 -0.59 5.05
C HIS A 363 8.22 0.49 5.71
N GLY A 364 8.38 1.63 5.03
CA GLY A 364 9.09 2.79 5.56
C GLY A 364 8.42 3.32 6.84
N PRO A 365 9.13 4.11 7.67
CA PRO A 365 8.53 4.73 8.85
C PRO A 365 7.28 5.55 8.48
N GLY A 366 6.09 5.10 8.89
CA GLY A 366 4.80 5.75 8.60
C GLY A 366 3.91 5.05 7.57
N GLU A 367 4.33 3.93 6.97
CA GLU A 367 3.56 3.22 5.93
C GLU A 367 2.53 2.21 6.45
N HIS A 368 2.60 1.78 7.72
CA HIS A 368 1.53 0.95 8.29
C HIS A 368 0.28 1.81 8.56
N VAL A 369 -0.58 1.90 7.57
CA VAL A 369 -1.96 2.35 7.77
C VAL A 369 -2.68 1.19 8.45
N GLY A 370 -2.77 1.24 9.79
CA GLY A 370 -3.52 0.24 10.55
C GLY A 370 -4.94 0.05 10.00
N ASN A 371 -5.56 -1.08 10.31
CA ASN A 371 -6.94 -1.37 9.94
C ASN A 371 -7.88 -1.02 11.10
N PRO A 372 -8.26 0.25 11.32
CA PRO A 372 -8.96 0.62 12.54
C PRO A 372 -10.38 0.10 12.56
N ALA A 373 -10.82 -0.27 13.76
CA ALA A 373 -12.18 -0.66 14.05
C ALA A 373 -12.71 0.10 15.27
N VAL A 374 -14.01 0.38 15.25
CA VAL A 374 -14.74 0.93 16.39
C VAL A 374 -15.87 0.00 16.78
N LEU A 375 -16.03 -0.25 18.09
CA LEU A 375 -17.23 -0.89 18.60
C LEU A 375 -18.29 0.19 18.72
N ILE A 376 -19.32 0.15 17.89
CA ILE A 376 -20.45 1.06 17.97
C ILE A 376 -21.61 0.40 18.70
N GLU A 377 -22.38 1.20 19.44
CA GLU A 377 -23.72 0.85 19.93
C GLU A 377 -24.71 1.78 19.24
N MET A 378 -25.53 1.21 18.36
CA MET A 378 -26.66 1.87 17.73
C MET A 378 -27.90 1.70 18.62
N GLU A 379 -28.60 2.80 18.86
CA GLU A 379 -29.88 2.82 19.58
C GLU A 379 -30.98 3.24 18.61
N GLY A 380 -32.12 2.55 18.65
CA GLY A 380 -33.28 2.86 17.82
C GLY A 380 -34.57 2.23 18.35
N PRO A 381 -35.65 2.21 17.56
CA PRO A 381 -36.97 1.73 18.00
C PRO A 381 -37.01 0.27 18.48
N ARG A 382 -36.05 -0.57 18.07
CA ARG A 382 -35.93 -1.99 18.44
C ARG A 382 -34.94 -2.24 19.58
N GLY A 383 -34.52 -1.20 20.28
CA GLY A 383 -33.53 -1.28 21.37
C GLY A 383 -32.11 -0.98 20.91
N LYS A 384 -31.13 -1.54 21.63
CA LYS A 384 -29.70 -1.30 21.37
C LYS A 384 -29.06 -2.49 20.65
N VAL A 385 -28.20 -2.19 19.69
CA VAL A 385 -27.38 -3.18 18.96
C VAL A 385 -25.94 -2.70 18.98
N ALA A 386 -25.01 -3.58 19.34
CA ALA A 386 -23.59 -3.26 19.34
C ALA A 386 -22.83 -4.18 18.37
N GLU A 387 -21.93 -3.59 17.60
CA GLU A 387 -21.09 -4.32 16.64
C GLU A 387 -19.79 -3.57 16.34
N TRP A 388 -18.79 -4.33 15.88
CA TRP A 388 -17.53 -3.77 15.41
C TRP A 388 -17.65 -3.32 13.95
N VAL A 389 -17.23 -2.09 13.69
CA VAL A 389 -17.23 -1.47 12.35
C VAL A 389 -15.81 -1.09 11.97
N PHE A 390 -15.34 -1.59 10.84
CA PHE A 390 -14.02 -1.31 10.28
C PHE A 390 -14.09 -0.17 9.26
N ALA A 391 -13.02 0.62 9.15
CA ALA A 391 -13.00 1.84 8.32
C ALA A 391 -13.11 1.60 6.79
N HIS A 392 -12.98 0.35 6.36
CA HIS A 392 -13.00 -0.07 4.96
C HIS A 392 -14.12 -1.08 4.68
N THR A 393 -15.19 -1.06 5.50
CA THR A 393 -16.35 -1.94 5.33
C THR A 393 -17.58 -1.17 4.85
N PRO A 394 -18.53 -1.84 4.16
CA PRO A 394 -19.81 -1.24 3.81
C PRO A 394 -20.56 -0.70 5.04
N PRO A 395 -21.59 0.16 4.84
CA PRO A 395 -22.43 0.64 5.93
C PRO A 395 -23.09 -0.50 6.71
N HIS A 396 -23.07 -0.39 8.03
CA HIS A 396 -23.70 -1.35 8.94
C HIS A 396 -25.10 -0.85 9.30
N TRP A 397 -26.10 -1.69 9.04
CA TRP A 397 -27.51 -1.33 9.15
C TRP A 397 -28.09 -1.76 10.50
N TYR A 398 -28.80 -0.85 11.14
CA TYR A 398 -29.64 -1.17 12.29
C TYR A 398 -30.79 -2.13 11.88
N PRO A 399 -31.32 -2.99 12.77
CA PRO A 399 -32.22 -4.10 12.39
C PRO A 399 -33.52 -3.73 11.68
N ASP A 400 -33.97 -2.48 11.73
CA ASP A 400 -35.15 -2.01 10.98
C ASP A 400 -34.82 -1.56 9.54
N ASN A 401 -33.55 -1.60 9.15
CA ASN A 401 -33.04 -1.23 7.83
C ASN A 401 -33.33 0.24 7.44
N ASN A 402 -33.50 1.12 8.42
CA ASN A 402 -33.74 2.55 8.22
C ASN A 402 -32.59 3.44 8.73
N PHE A 403 -31.72 2.92 9.60
CA PHE A 403 -30.54 3.62 10.10
C PHE A 403 -29.27 2.85 9.77
N ALA A 404 -28.23 3.54 9.31
CA ALA A 404 -26.93 2.95 9.03
C ALA A 404 -25.78 3.80 9.58
N VAL A 405 -24.68 3.13 9.92
CA VAL A 405 -23.42 3.74 10.33
C VAL A 405 -22.30 3.23 9.44
N LEU A 406 -21.54 4.15 8.87
CA LEU A 406 -20.32 3.89 8.11
C LEU A 406 -19.14 4.50 8.86
N TYR A 407 -18.05 3.76 9.01
CA TYR A 407 -16.78 4.30 9.51
C TYR A 407 -15.89 4.52 8.29
N GLU A 408 -15.47 5.77 8.04
CA GLU A 408 -14.66 6.09 6.86
C GLU A 408 -13.53 7.05 7.20
N LYS A 409 -12.49 7.00 6.36
CA LYS A 409 -11.38 7.94 6.38
C LYS A 409 -11.89 9.34 6.02
N SER A 410 -11.27 10.36 6.60
CA SER A 410 -11.72 11.75 6.49
C SER A 410 -10.54 12.72 6.51
N GLY A 411 -10.71 13.83 5.80
CA GLY A 411 -9.75 14.94 5.78
C GLY A 411 -8.71 14.81 4.68
N MET A 412 -7.86 15.83 4.57
CA MET A 412 -6.77 15.86 3.59
C MET A 412 -5.64 14.93 4.04
N GLU A 413 -5.25 14.00 3.18
CA GLU A 413 -4.20 13.03 3.47
C GLU A 413 -2.81 13.60 3.22
N VAL A 414 -2.64 14.37 2.14
CA VAL A 414 -1.34 14.94 1.77
C VAL A 414 -1.07 16.16 2.64
N LYS A 415 0.02 16.07 3.41
CA LYS A 415 0.57 17.15 4.21
C LYS A 415 1.51 18.01 3.38
N ASP A 416 2.39 17.34 2.63
CA ASP A 416 3.40 17.97 1.79
C ASP A 416 3.81 17.02 0.67
N TYR A 417 4.40 17.54 -0.39
CA TYR A 417 5.01 16.73 -1.44
C TYR A 417 6.31 17.40 -1.88
N LYS A 418 7.35 16.60 -2.12
CA LYS A 418 8.71 17.06 -2.41
C LYS A 418 9.24 16.30 -3.61
N SER A 419 10.03 16.96 -4.44
CA SER A 419 10.68 16.32 -5.58
C SER A 419 12.18 16.55 -5.53
N ILE A 420 12.98 15.50 -5.71
CA ILE A 420 14.42 15.65 -5.92
C ILE A 420 14.63 15.86 -7.41
N LEU A 421 14.87 17.11 -7.80
CA LEU A 421 15.14 17.46 -9.18
C LEU A 421 16.63 17.54 -9.45
N ARG A 422 17.05 16.99 -10.58
CA ARG A 422 18.44 17.05 -11.05
C ARG A 422 18.50 17.55 -12.48
N VAL A 423 19.27 18.61 -12.70
CA VAL A 423 19.50 19.16 -14.03
C VAL A 423 20.79 18.58 -14.60
N VAL A 424 20.70 18.06 -15.82
CA VAL A 424 21.82 17.48 -16.56
C VAL A 424 22.00 18.22 -17.88
N GLU A 425 23.24 18.60 -18.18
CA GLU A 425 23.63 19.23 -19.43
C GLU A 425 24.94 18.61 -19.91
N ASN A 426 25.01 18.25 -21.20
CA ASN A 426 26.18 17.55 -21.79
C ASN A 426 26.61 16.29 -21.02
N GLY A 427 25.63 15.55 -20.46
CA GLY A 427 25.87 14.35 -19.67
C GLY A 427 26.41 14.59 -18.25
N GLN A 428 26.60 15.85 -17.83
CA GLN A 428 27.07 16.20 -16.50
C GLN A 428 25.93 16.75 -15.65
N THR A 429 25.92 16.39 -14.35
CA THR A 429 24.97 16.93 -13.39
C THR A 429 25.38 18.34 -13.01
N MET A 430 24.52 19.31 -13.27
CA MET A 430 24.77 20.73 -13.04
C MET A 430 24.22 21.20 -11.68
N VAL A 431 23.06 20.69 -11.30
CA VAL A 431 22.44 20.97 -9.99
C VAL A 431 21.52 19.82 -9.59
N THR A 432 21.53 19.48 -8.31
CA THR A 432 20.52 18.63 -7.68
C THR A 432 19.89 19.41 -6.53
N LYS A 433 18.57 19.44 -6.46
CA LYS A 433 17.86 20.14 -5.39
C LYS A 433 16.54 19.44 -5.06
N THR A 434 16.29 19.21 -3.78
CA THR A 434 14.95 18.91 -3.27
C THR A 434 14.11 20.18 -3.33
N ILE A 435 13.04 20.15 -4.11
CA ILE A 435 12.06 21.23 -4.20
C ILE A 435 10.79 20.87 -3.43
N GLU A 436 10.10 21.90 -2.98
CA GLU A 436 8.79 21.85 -2.31
C GLU A 436 8.03 23.12 -2.70
N VAL A 437 6.76 23.23 -2.29
CA VAL A 437 5.96 24.44 -2.56
C VAL A 437 6.69 25.68 -2.00
N ASN A 438 6.83 26.72 -2.84
CA ASN A 438 7.59 27.95 -2.57
C ASN A 438 9.13 27.83 -2.51
N ASN A 439 9.71 26.65 -2.71
CA ASN A 439 11.16 26.44 -2.71
C ASN A 439 11.64 25.85 -4.06
N PRO A 440 11.65 26.64 -5.15
CA PRO A 440 11.86 26.15 -6.51
C PRO A 440 13.34 25.85 -6.84
N LEU A 441 13.57 25.06 -7.89
CA LEU A 441 14.89 24.90 -8.52
C LEU A 441 15.10 26.04 -9.53
N LYS A 442 16.31 26.62 -9.55
CA LYS A 442 16.70 27.68 -10.49
C LYS A 442 17.92 27.25 -11.31
N TYR A 443 17.85 27.35 -12.63
CA TYR A 443 18.98 27.07 -13.53
C TYR A 443 18.86 27.87 -14.84
N LYS A 444 19.95 28.52 -15.29
CA LYS A 444 19.99 29.34 -16.54
C LYS A 444 18.82 30.34 -16.72
N GLY A 445 18.40 30.94 -15.61
CA GLY A 445 17.27 31.88 -15.56
C GLY A 445 15.89 31.22 -15.56
N PHE A 446 15.80 29.90 -15.79
CA PHE A 446 14.58 29.14 -15.57
C PHE A 446 14.37 28.87 -14.09
N VAL A 447 13.12 28.91 -13.66
CA VAL A 447 12.66 28.58 -12.33
C VAL A 447 11.57 27.54 -12.43
N PHE A 448 11.79 26.40 -11.78
CA PHE A 448 10.88 25.26 -11.72
C PHE A 448 10.18 25.27 -10.36
N TYR A 449 8.94 25.75 -10.35
CA TYR A 449 8.08 25.75 -9.18
C TYR A 449 7.28 24.45 -9.15
N GLN A 450 7.22 23.83 -7.98
CA GLN A 450 6.28 22.74 -7.79
C GLN A 450 4.85 23.30 -7.76
N SER A 451 3.99 22.82 -8.66
CA SER A 451 2.62 23.35 -8.83
C SER A 451 1.52 22.30 -8.66
N SER A 452 1.82 21.03 -8.91
CA SER A 452 0.88 19.92 -8.79
C SER A 452 1.60 18.59 -8.66
N TYR A 453 0.84 17.50 -8.49
CA TYR A 453 1.33 16.12 -8.46
C TYR A 453 0.24 15.17 -8.99
N ASP A 454 0.57 13.89 -9.13
CA ASP A 454 -0.37 12.81 -9.43
C ASP A 454 -1.13 12.35 -8.17
N PRO A 455 -2.41 12.70 -7.97
CA PRO A 455 -3.15 12.33 -6.76
C PRO A 455 -3.58 10.86 -6.72
N GLU A 456 -3.60 10.16 -7.86
CA GLU A 456 -4.08 8.78 -7.95
C GLU A 456 -2.91 7.79 -7.99
N GLY A 457 -1.91 8.09 -8.82
CA GLY A 457 -0.76 7.22 -9.02
C GLY A 457 0.45 7.55 -8.16
N GLU A 458 0.53 8.78 -7.61
CA GLU A 458 1.70 9.31 -6.90
C GLU A 458 3.00 9.21 -7.74
N ARG A 459 2.92 9.28 -9.09
CA ARG A 459 4.06 8.93 -9.99
C ARG A 459 4.82 10.09 -10.61
N TYR A 460 4.31 11.31 -10.50
CA TYR A 460 4.95 12.46 -11.14
C TYR A 460 4.77 13.75 -10.34
N THR A 461 5.73 14.65 -10.54
CA THR A 461 5.67 16.03 -10.08
C THR A 461 5.29 16.95 -11.23
N GLY A 462 4.31 17.82 -11.00
CA GLY A 462 3.91 18.87 -11.92
C GLY A 462 4.68 20.15 -11.62
N LEU A 463 5.48 20.59 -12.59
CA LEU A 463 6.34 21.75 -12.47
C LEU A 463 5.81 22.90 -13.32
N GLN A 464 5.61 24.07 -12.72
CA GLN A 464 5.50 25.31 -13.45
C GLN A 464 6.90 25.83 -13.81
N VAL A 465 7.13 26.05 -15.10
CA VAL A 465 8.40 26.53 -15.64
C VAL A 465 8.27 28.01 -15.97
N THR A 466 9.17 28.84 -15.46
CA THR A 466 9.17 30.29 -15.73
C THR A 466 10.57 30.83 -15.99
N LYS A 467 10.69 31.90 -16.79
CA LYS A 467 11.93 32.68 -16.94
C LYS A 467 11.53 34.14 -17.13
N ASN A 468 11.93 35.01 -16.20
CA ASN A 468 11.54 36.43 -16.19
C ASN A 468 12.81 37.30 -16.21
N PRO A 469 13.41 37.57 -17.39
CA PRO A 469 14.66 38.34 -17.48
C PRO A 469 14.52 39.81 -17.07
N GLY A 470 13.33 40.40 -17.22
CA GLY A 470 13.02 41.78 -16.86
C GLY A 470 12.82 42.01 -15.37
N ILE A 471 12.66 40.94 -14.57
CA ILE A 471 12.37 41.05 -13.13
C ILE A 471 13.42 41.83 -12.34
N ILE A 472 14.69 41.76 -12.76
CA ILE A 472 15.79 42.52 -12.11
C ILE A 472 15.59 44.03 -12.35
N VAL A 473 15.18 44.42 -13.56
CA VAL A 473 14.89 45.82 -13.91
C VAL A 473 13.68 46.32 -13.14
N VAL A 474 12.64 45.49 -13.02
CA VAL A 474 11.45 45.78 -12.20
C VAL A 474 11.83 46.02 -10.74
N TYR A 475 12.62 45.13 -10.13
CA TYR A 475 13.05 45.31 -8.74
C TYR A 475 13.96 46.51 -8.54
N ALA A 476 14.88 46.78 -9.47
CA ALA A 476 15.70 48.00 -9.42
C ALA A 476 14.81 49.25 -9.49
N GLY A 477 13.79 49.25 -10.34
CA GLY A 477 12.78 50.30 -10.39
C GLY A 477 12.03 50.45 -9.07
N PHE A 478 11.55 49.38 -8.45
CA PHE A 478 10.89 49.47 -7.13
C PHE A 478 11.82 50.02 -6.03
N ILE A 479 13.09 49.62 -5.99
CA ILE A 479 14.06 50.16 -5.04
C ILE A 479 14.24 51.66 -5.28
N LEU A 480 14.39 52.08 -6.55
CA LEU A 480 14.56 53.48 -6.92
C LEU A 480 13.30 54.30 -6.59
N LEU A 481 12.11 53.73 -6.75
CA LEU A 481 10.84 54.34 -6.37
C LEU A 481 10.80 54.61 -4.86
N CYS A 482 11.14 53.62 -4.04
CA CYS A 482 11.22 53.77 -2.60
C CYS A 482 12.24 54.84 -2.20
N LEU A 483 13.43 54.85 -2.81
CA LEU A 483 14.45 55.87 -2.55
C LEU A 483 13.99 57.27 -2.96
N GLY A 484 13.30 57.40 -4.10
CA GLY A 484 12.75 58.67 -4.57
C GLY A 484 11.71 59.22 -3.61
N ILE A 485 10.79 58.38 -3.13
CA ILE A 485 9.78 58.75 -2.13
C ILE A 485 10.45 59.17 -0.82
N VAL A 486 11.40 58.38 -0.31
CA VAL A 486 12.16 58.72 0.90
C VAL A 486 12.90 60.04 0.74
N PHE A 487 13.49 60.28 -0.43
CA PHE A 487 14.18 61.53 -0.71
C PHE A 487 13.23 62.73 -0.70
N ILE A 488 12.05 62.62 -1.32
CA ILE A 488 11.06 63.69 -1.39
C ILE A 488 10.55 64.06 0.01
N PHE A 489 10.13 63.06 0.80
CA PHE A 489 9.42 63.32 2.06
C PHE A 489 10.32 63.46 3.28
N TYR A 490 11.53 62.89 3.29
CA TYR A 490 12.38 62.87 4.49
C TYR A 490 13.71 63.59 4.27
N ILE A 491 14.43 63.30 3.17
CA ILE A 491 15.78 63.84 2.96
C ILE A 491 15.76 65.29 2.49
N LYS A 492 14.91 65.64 1.51
CA LYS A 492 14.79 67.01 0.98
C LYS A 492 14.37 68.00 2.08
N PRO A 493 13.34 67.74 2.92
CA PRO A 493 12.99 68.65 4.01
C PRO A 493 14.10 68.77 5.06
N PHE A 494 14.76 67.66 5.40
CA PHE A 494 15.88 67.66 6.35
C PHE A 494 17.08 68.48 5.86
N LEU A 495 17.51 68.29 4.61
CA LEU A 495 18.61 69.05 4.01
C LEU A 495 18.27 70.55 3.91
N ARG A 496 17.03 70.89 3.51
CA ARG A 496 16.55 72.28 3.43
C ARG A 496 16.58 72.95 4.81
N ARG A 497 16.14 72.26 5.88
CA ARG A 497 16.23 72.74 7.27
C ARG A 497 17.67 72.94 7.74
N LYS A 498 18.59 72.05 7.36
CA LYS A 498 20.01 72.14 7.78
C LYS A 498 20.78 73.25 7.06
N LEU A 499 20.52 73.47 5.76
CA LEU A 499 21.16 74.51 4.94
C LEU A 499 20.66 75.93 5.28
N ASN A 500 19.40 76.07 5.68
CA ASN A 500 18.77 77.36 5.98
C ASN A 500 18.68 77.66 7.49
N LYS A 501 19.52 77.01 8.30
CA LYS A 501 19.53 77.18 9.75
C LYS A 501 19.84 78.63 10.13
N GLY A 502 18.86 79.35 10.69
CA GLY A 502 18.97 80.76 11.10
C GLY A 502 18.21 81.77 10.24
N LYS A 503 17.53 81.35 9.16
CA LYS A 503 16.64 82.21 8.35
C LYS A 503 15.16 82.04 8.75
N LYS A 504 14.34 83.08 8.60
CA LYS A 504 12.89 83.02 8.87
C LYS A 504 12.18 82.14 7.83
N ILE A 505 11.16 81.40 8.26
CA ILE A 505 10.41 80.43 7.44
C ILE A 505 9.80 81.10 6.19
N GLU A 506 9.30 82.33 6.36
CA GLU A 506 8.70 83.19 5.33
C GLU A 506 9.67 83.59 4.20
N GLU A 507 11.00 83.49 4.42
CA GLU A 507 12.01 83.88 3.43
C GLU A 507 12.32 82.76 2.43
N TYR A 508 11.84 81.53 2.66
CA TYR A 508 12.23 80.40 1.80
C TYR A 508 11.14 79.37 1.49
N TYR A 509 9.95 79.46 2.09
CA TYR A 509 8.75 78.80 1.57
C TYR A 509 7.83 79.85 0.95
N SER A 510 7.29 79.59 -0.25
CA SER A 510 6.21 80.43 -0.76
C SER A 510 4.94 80.20 0.07
N GLU A 511 4.03 81.18 0.09
CA GLU A 511 2.74 81.01 0.78
C GLU A 511 1.99 79.76 0.30
N GLU A 512 2.05 79.46 -1.01
CA GLU A 512 1.49 78.23 -1.58
C GLU A 512 2.18 76.96 -1.06
N GLU A 513 3.49 76.95 -0.88
CA GLU A 513 4.23 75.80 -0.31
C GLU A 513 3.89 75.60 1.17
N MET A 514 3.77 76.69 1.95
CA MET A 514 3.40 76.61 3.37
C MET A 514 1.98 76.08 3.56
N LEU A 515 1.04 76.52 2.70
CA LEU A 515 -0.33 76.02 2.67
C LEU A 515 -0.40 74.55 2.24
N ALA A 516 0.35 74.15 1.21
CA ALA A 516 0.33 72.77 0.71
C ALA A 516 0.95 71.77 1.70
N GLU A 517 2.03 72.15 2.39
CA GLU A 517 2.75 71.28 3.33
C GLU A 517 2.29 71.44 4.80
N HIS A 518 1.26 72.27 5.09
CA HIS A 518 0.74 72.55 6.43
C HIS A 518 1.84 72.96 7.43
N ILE A 519 2.70 73.89 7.01
CA ILE A 519 3.81 74.39 7.82
C ILE A 519 3.30 75.61 8.60
N GLU A 520 3.18 75.48 9.93
CA GLU A 520 2.87 76.58 10.86
C GLU A 520 4.10 77.42 11.24
#